data_AF-A0A3D4K9M1-F1
#
_entry.id   AF-A0A3D4K9M1-F1
#
_cell.length_a   1.000
_cell.length_b   1.000
_cell.length_c   1.000
_cell.angle_alpha   90.00
_cell.angle_beta   90.00
_cell.angle_gamma   90.00
#
_symmetry.space_group_name_H-M   'P 1'
#
loop_
_entity.id
_entity.type
_entity.pdbx_description
1 polymer ?
#
loop_
_entity_poly.entity_id
_entity_poly.type
_entity_poly.pdbx_seq_one_letter_code
_entity_poly.pdbx_strand_id
1 'polypeptide(L)'
;MFILVDDEGRENEGDLVIPAQMADSKTVNFMAMYGRGLICLALDRKRVEELDLPLMAQNNKSRHQTAFTVSIEAREGITTGISAADRAKTIADAINPNKTKYDIVSPGHIFPLVAREGGVLARAGHTEASVDIAKLAGLNPSGVICEIMNEDGTMARLPDLIKFAEKHSLKIATIADLIKYRRVNEKLVEKISETQLEISSYGHFTAHIYKSKIDNSEHIALIKGDIKGKKNIPVRMHQLDFMSDILEVKNSPKNGVLASSFQVINNAGQGAIVILAKTSKQFIT
;
A
#
# COMPACT_ATOMS: atom_id res chain seq x y z
N MET A 1 18.36 8.00 -4.61
CA MET A 1 17.37 7.76 -5.68
C MET A 1 17.49 6.31 -6.12
N PHE A 2 16.40 5.69 -6.53
CA PHE A 2 16.33 4.31 -7.04
C PHE A 2 15.15 4.21 -8.02
N ILE A 3 15.02 3.07 -8.69
CA ILE A 3 13.91 2.79 -9.61
C ILE A 3 12.97 1.81 -8.95
N LEU A 4 11.67 2.10 -8.99
CA LEU A 4 10.62 1.12 -8.72
C LEU A 4 9.92 0.75 -10.01
N VAL A 5 9.66 -0.55 -10.15
CA VAL A 5 8.87 -1.09 -11.25
C VAL A 5 7.61 -1.72 -10.68
N ASP A 6 6.47 -1.44 -11.30
CA ASP A 6 5.22 -2.12 -10.98
C ASP A 6 5.08 -3.45 -11.74
N ASP A 7 3.96 -4.13 -11.53
CA ASP A 7 3.69 -5.43 -12.16
C ASP A 7 3.43 -5.28 -13.66
N GLU A 8 3.87 -6.27 -14.47
CA GLU A 8 3.65 -6.27 -15.93
C GLU A 8 2.16 -6.16 -16.31
N GLY A 9 1.24 -6.60 -15.44
CA GLY A 9 -0.21 -6.50 -15.64
C GLY A 9 -0.83 -5.15 -15.25
N ARG A 10 -0.05 -4.19 -14.72
CA ARG A 10 -0.52 -2.86 -14.29
C ARG A 10 -0.12 -1.78 -15.30
N GLU A 11 0.94 -1.00 -15.05
CA GLU A 11 1.46 0.02 -15.97
C GLU A 11 2.67 -0.54 -16.74
N ASN A 12 3.40 -1.50 -16.17
CA ASN A 12 4.66 -2.06 -16.68
C ASN A 12 5.70 -0.95 -16.88
N GLU A 13 5.72 0.02 -15.98
CA GLU A 13 6.51 1.26 -16.05
C GLU A 13 7.46 1.35 -14.85
N GLY A 14 8.49 2.17 -15.00
CA GLY A 14 9.47 2.44 -13.96
C GLY A 14 9.49 3.90 -13.54
N ASP A 15 9.46 4.14 -12.24
CA ASP A 15 9.56 5.47 -11.66
C ASP A 15 10.93 5.65 -11.00
N LEU A 16 11.55 6.81 -11.24
CA LEU A 16 12.58 7.33 -10.34
C LEU A 16 11.93 7.69 -9.02
N VAL A 17 12.46 7.17 -7.92
CA VAL A 17 11.97 7.41 -6.57
C VAL A 17 13.08 7.93 -5.68
N ILE A 18 12.76 8.94 -4.87
CA ILE A 18 13.59 9.41 -3.77
C ILE A 18 12.71 9.78 -2.57
N PRO A 19 13.08 9.44 -1.32
CA PRO A 19 12.39 9.98 -0.15
C PRO A 19 12.40 11.51 -0.21
N ALA A 20 11.24 12.15 -0.02
CA ALA A 20 11.09 13.56 -0.39
C ALA A 20 11.99 14.49 0.46
N GLN A 21 12.31 14.12 1.70
CA GLN A 21 13.25 14.87 2.53
C GLN A 21 14.70 14.87 2.01
N MET A 22 15.03 13.99 1.07
CA MET A 22 16.31 13.95 0.37
C MET A 22 16.24 14.59 -1.02
N ALA A 23 15.07 15.11 -1.43
CA ALA A 23 14.90 15.76 -2.72
C ALA A 23 15.48 17.18 -2.66
N ASP A 24 16.54 17.40 -3.43
CA ASP A 24 17.17 18.69 -3.66
C ASP A 24 17.03 19.15 -5.12
N SER A 25 17.52 20.35 -5.44
CA SER A 25 17.49 20.88 -6.81
C SER A 25 18.20 19.97 -7.82
N LYS A 26 19.29 19.29 -7.43
CA LYS A 26 20.05 18.41 -8.33
C LYS A 26 19.25 17.16 -8.70
N THR A 27 18.60 16.55 -7.72
CA THR A 27 17.76 15.36 -7.91
C THR A 27 16.49 15.68 -8.70
N VAL A 28 15.85 16.84 -8.45
CA VAL A 28 14.72 17.31 -9.26
C VAL A 28 15.15 17.60 -10.71
N ASN A 29 16.32 18.21 -10.91
CA ASN A 29 16.86 18.43 -12.26
C ASN A 29 17.18 17.10 -12.95
N PHE A 30 17.72 16.11 -12.22
CA PHE A 30 17.97 14.78 -12.74
C PHE A 30 16.67 14.11 -13.19
N MET A 31 15.61 14.16 -12.38
CA MET A 31 14.29 13.63 -12.75
C MET A 31 13.73 14.33 -13.99
N ALA A 32 13.84 15.66 -14.08
CA ALA A 32 13.37 16.40 -15.25
C ALA A 32 14.13 16.05 -16.54
N MET A 33 15.44 15.81 -16.44
CA MET A 33 16.30 15.51 -17.59
C MET A 33 16.22 14.05 -18.05
N TYR A 34 16.21 13.11 -17.10
CA TYR A 34 16.36 11.69 -17.38
C TYR A 34 15.10 10.87 -17.11
N GLY A 35 14.24 11.30 -16.19
CA GLY A 35 12.90 10.73 -16.04
C GLY A 35 11.99 11.24 -17.15
N ARG A 36 11.92 12.58 -17.31
CA ARG A 36 11.09 13.30 -18.31
C ARG A 36 9.58 13.17 -18.12
N GLY A 37 9.14 12.24 -17.25
CA GLY A 37 7.77 12.14 -16.78
C GLY A 37 7.37 13.27 -15.82
N LEU A 38 6.22 13.09 -15.18
CA LEU A 38 5.65 14.08 -14.29
C LEU A 38 6.26 13.96 -12.90
N ILE A 39 6.93 15.02 -12.43
CA ILE A 39 7.47 15.03 -11.06
C ILE A 39 6.32 15.21 -10.06
N CYS A 40 6.00 14.12 -9.37
CA CYS A 40 4.93 14.07 -8.39
C CYS A 40 5.47 13.93 -6.97
N LEU A 41 4.70 14.42 -6.00
CA LEU A 41 5.01 14.33 -4.57
C LEU A 41 4.02 13.38 -3.90
N ALA A 42 4.41 12.14 -3.65
CA ALA A 42 3.64 11.20 -2.86
C ALA A 42 3.68 11.58 -1.37
N LEU A 43 2.51 11.81 -0.79
CA LEU A 43 2.31 12.16 0.61
C LEU A 43 1.44 11.11 1.28
N ASP A 44 1.66 10.90 2.58
CA ASP A 44 0.68 10.19 3.38
C ASP A 44 -0.60 11.04 3.56
N ARG A 45 -1.72 10.35 3.82
CA ARG A 45 -3.03 10.99 3.95
C ARG A 45 -3.06 12.08 5.00
N LYS A 46 -2.43 11.83 6.15
CA LYS A 46 -2.37 12.79 7.26
C LYS A 46 -1.77 14.12 6.81
N ARG A 47 -0.66 14.10 6.07
CA ARG A 47 -0.02 15.33 5.61
C ARG A 47 -0.86 16.10 4.59
N VAL A 48 -1.55 15.38 3.71
CA VAL A 48 -2.49 15.97 2.73
C VAL A 48 -3.63 16.69 3.44
N GLU A 49 -4.17 16.11 4.52
CA GLU A 49 -5.22 16.71 5.34
C GLU A 49 -4.73 17.93 6.12
N GLU A 50 -3.52 17.88 6.71
CA GLU A 50 -2.90 19.03 7.40
C GLU A 50 -2.69 20.24 6.49
N LEU A 51 -2.35 19.98 5.22
CA LEU A 51 -2.15 20.99 4.19
C LEU A 51 -3.44 21.42 3.49
N ASP A 52 -4.58 20.79 3.80
CA ASP A 52 -5.89 21.10 3.20
C ASP A 52 -5.86 21.02 1.67
N LEU A 53 -5.27 19.93 1.13
CA LEU A 53 -5.10 19.73 -0.31
C LEU A 53 -6.25 18.89 -0.89
N PRO A 54 -7.28 19.50 -1.54
CA PRO A 54 -8.37 18.75 -2.13
C PRO A 54 -7.92 17.92 -3.34
N LEU A 55 -8.62 16.82 -3.60
CA LEU A 55 -8.45 16.04 -4.83
C LEU A 55 -8.79 16.88 -6.06
N MET A 56 -7.97 16.78 -7.10
CA MET A 56 -8.17 17.55 -8.34
C MET A 56 -9.44 17.11 -9.08
N ALA A 57 -9.70 15.81 -9.13
CA ALA A 57 -10.89 15.24 -9.77
C ALA A 57 -11.92 14.83 -8.72
N GLN A 58 -13.11 15.42 -8.75
CA GLN A 58 -14.23 15.04 -7.89
C GLN A 58 -14.71 13.59 -8.15
N ASN A 59 -14.63 13.14 -9.40
CA ASN A 59 -14.93 11.76 -9.79
C ASN A 59 -13.79 11.18 -10.64
N ASN A 60 -12.86 10.50 -9.97
CA ASN A 60 -11.71 9.90 -10.62
C ASN A 60 -12.10 8.59 -11.34
N LYS A 61 -12.33 8.69 -12.65
CA LYS A 61 -12.65 7.56 -13.53
C LYS A 61 -11.43 6.89 -14.17
N SER A 62 -10.21 7.26 -13.76
CA SER A 62 -9.00 6.65 -14.30
C SER A 62 -8.91 5.17 -13.91
N ARG A 63 -8.36 4.35 -14.81
CA ARG A 63 -8.18 2.90 -14.62
C ARG A 63 -7.47 2.56 -13.31
N HIS A 64 -6.48 3.36 -12.94
CA HIS A 64 -5.62 3.12 -11.77
C HIS A 64 -5.97 3.97 -10.55
N GLN A 65 -6.98 4.85 -10.68
CA GLN A 65 -7.49 5.74 -9.62
C GLN A 65 -6.36 6.47 -8.86
N THR A 66 -5.34 6.94 -9.59
CA THR A 66 -4.23 7.70 -9.01
C THR A 66 -4.77 8.98 -8.38
N ALA A 67 -4.52 9.17 -7.08
CA ALA A 67 -5.18 10.18 -6.26
C ALA A 67 -4.42 11.53 -6.29
N PHE A 68 -4.49 12.23 -7.43
CA PHE A 68 -3.95 13.58 -7.56
C PHE A 68 -4.74 14.58 -6.70
N THR A 69 -4.02 15.40 -5.94
CA THR A 69 -4.54 16.65 -5.38
C THR A 69 -4.41 17.78 -6.40
N VAL A 70 -4.93 18.95 -6.06
CA VAL A 70 -4.55 20.20 -6.76
C VAL A 70 -3.03 20.35 -6.77
N SER A 71 -2.49 20.92 -7.85
CA SER A 71 -1.05 21.18 -7.95
C SER A 71 -0.65 22.34 -7.05
N ILE A 72 0.60 22.33 -6.57
CA ILE A 72 1.05 23.23 -5.52
C ILE A 72 2.38 23.90 -5.82
N GLU A 73 2.61 25.01 -5.10
CA GLU A 73 3.85 25.77 -5.00
C GLU A 73 4.10 26.20 -3.56
N ALA A 74 5.38 26.38 -3.20
CA ALA A 74 5.73 27.12 -1.99
C ALA A 74 5.26 28.58 -2.13
N ARG A 75 4.67 29.14 -1.08
CA ARG A 75 4.21 30.54 -1.10
C ARG A 75 5.37 31.53 -1.25
N GLU A 76 6.52 31.21 -0.65
CA GLU A 76 7.67 32.11 -0.56
C GLU A 76 8.98 31.40 -0.91
N GLY A 77 9.98 32.18 -1.34
CA GLY A 77 11.31 31.66 -1.65
C GLY A 77 11.41 30.96 -3.01
N ILE A 78 10.46 31.25 -3.91
CA ILE A 78 10.44 30.79 -5.30
C ILE A 78 10.21 31.97 -6.25
N THR A 79 10.38 31.74 -7.54
CA THR A 79 10.13 32.73 -8.61
C THR A 79 8.87 32.37 -9.40
N THR A 80 9.02 31.55 -10.44
CA THR A 80 7.92 31.06 -11.27
C THR A 80 7.45 29.66 -10.88
N GLY A 81 8.16 28.99 -9.97
CA GLY A 81 7.79 27.66 -9.46
C GLY A 81 8.32 26.49 -10.28
N ILE A 82 8.62 26.67 -11.57
CA ILE A 82 8.98 25.55 -12.47
C ILE A 82 10.45 25.12 -12.40
N SER A 83 11.33 26.01 -11.94
CA SER A 83 12.77 25.71 -11.85
C SER A 83 13.02 24.48 -10.97
N ALA A 84 14.14 23.78 -11.18
CA ALA A 84 14.48 22.64 -10.32
C ALA A 84 14.64 23.06 -8.83
N ALA A 85 15.15 24.27 -8.59
CA ALA A 85 15.27 24.83 -7.25
C ALA A 85 13.90 25.17 -6.63
N ASP A 86 13.01 25.78 -7.42
CA ASP A 86 11.67 26.20 -6.97
C ASP A 86 10.80 24.97 -6.65
N ARG A 87 10.87 23.94 -7.51
CA ARG A 87 10.20 22.66 -7.28
C ARG A 87 10.75 21.94 -6.05
N ALA A 88 12.07 21.90 -5.86
CA ALA A 88 12.68 21.34 -4.66
C ALA A 88 12.26 22.11 -3.38
N LYS A 89 12.18 23.44 -3.45
CA LYS A 89 11.69 24.28 -2.34
C LYS A 89 10.23 23.98 -2.01
N THR A 90 9.39 23.84 -3.03
CA THR A 90 7.98 23.45 -2.88
C THR A 90 7.84 22.09 -2.20
N ILE A 91 8.62 21.10 -2.63
CA ILE A 91 8.65 19.77 -2.00
C ILE A 91 9.07 19.89 -0.53
N ALA A 92 10.15 20.63 -0.24
CA ALA A 92 10.66 20.82 1.12
C ALA A 92 9.63 21.48 2.05
N ASP A 93 8.92 22.52 1.59
CA ASP A 93 7.87 23.17 2.38
C ASP A 93 6.67 22.26 2.58
N ALA A 94 6.26 21.52 1.53
CA ALA A 94 5.13 20.61 1.61
C ALA A 94 5.36 19.48 2.61
N ILE A 95 6.59 18.98 2.80
CA ILE A 95 6.86 17.90 3.77
C ILE A 95 7.26 18.39 5.17
N ASN A 96 7.46 19.69 5.36
CA ASN A 96 7.94 20.26 6.61
C ASN A 96 6.82 20.29 7.68
N PRO A 97 6.94 19.59 8.81
CA PRO A 97 5.88 19.50 9.82
C PRO A 97 5.54 20.85 10.47
N ASN A 98 6.41 21.86 10.38
CA ASN A 98 6.16 23.20 10.90
C ASN A 98 5.44 24.12 9.89
N LYS A 99 5.22 23.64 8.65
CA LYS A 99 4.52 24.36 7.59
C LYS A 99 3.06 23.94 7.56
N THR A 100 2.20 24.92 7.29
CA THR A 100 0.74 24.81 7.28
C THR A 100 0.18 25.02 5.88
N LYS A 101 -1.14 24.88 5.71
CA LYS A 101 -1.82 25.24 4.47
C LYS A 101 -1.59 26.67 4.00
N TYR A 102 -1.23 27.59 4.90
CA TYR A 102 -0.92 28.97 4.54
C TYR A 102 0.47 29.13 3.93
N ASP A 103 1.34 28.13 3.99
CA ASP A 103 2.66 28.18 3.37
C ASP A 103 2.68 27.62 1.93
N ILE A 104 1.57 27.04 1.50
CA ILE A 104 1.41 26.42 0.19
C ILE A 104 0.35 27.20 -0.59
N VAL A 105 0.54 27.30 -1.90
CA VAL A 105 -0.42 27.91 -2.84
C VAL A 105 -0.77 26.93 -3.95
N SER A 106 -1.96 27.10 -4.52
CA SER A 106 -2.44 26.36 -5.67
C SER A 106 -3.07 27.34 -6.67
N PRO A 107 -2.92 27.15 -8.00
CA PRO A 107 -2.18 26.06 -8.65
C PRO A 107 -0.66 26.21 -8.53
N GLY A 108 0.09 25.19 -8.97
CA GLY A 108 1.55 25.23 -9.08
C GLY A 108 2.15 24.09 -9.92
N HIS A 109 3.44 23.84 -9.76
CA HIS A 109 4.23 22.94 -10.61
C HIS A 109 4.71 21.65 -9.94
N ILE A 110 4.34 21.41 -8.68
CA ILE A 110 4.44 20.09 -8.04
C ILE A 110 3.05 19.49 -7.95
N PHE A 111 2.94 18.18 -8.21
CA PHE A 111 1.68 17.46 -8.24
C PHE A 111 1.61 16.45 -7.09
N PRO A 112 0.97 16.80 -5.96
CA PRO A 112 0.87 15.87 -4.85
C PRO A 112 -0.07 14.71 -5.15
N LEU A 113 0.30 13.55 -4.63
CA LEU A 113 -0.42 12.29 -4.73
C LEU A 113 -0.71 11.77 -3.32
N VAL A 114 -1.94 11.34 -3.08
CA VAL A 114 -2.34 10.79 -1.78
C VAL A 114 -2.12 9.29 -1.76
N ALA A 115 -1.18 8.81 -0.93
CA ALA A 115 -1.04 7.38 -0.67
C ALA A 115 -2.24 6.85 0.13
N ARG A 116 -2.73 5.67 -0.23
CA ARG A 116 -3.78 4.99 0.55
C ARG A 116 -3.24 4.54 1.91
N GLU A 117 -4.12 4.57 2.91
CA GLU A 117 -3.86 3.89 4.18
C GLU A 117 -3.60 2.40 3.92
N GLY A 118 -2.63 1.83 4.63
CA GLY A 118 -2.12 0.48 4.37
C GLY A 118 -1.00 0.38 3.33
N GLY A 119 -0.77 1.43 2.54
CA GLY A 119 0.34 1.48 1.57
C GLY A 119 0.21 0.42 0.48
N VAL A 120 1.33 -0.21 0.09
CA VAL A 120 1.35 -1.18 -1.02
C VAL A 120 0.51 -2.42 -0.78
N LEU A 121 0.15 -2.68 0.47
CA LEU A 121 -0.74 -3.78 0.85
C LEU A 121 -2.22 -3.46 0.56
N ALA A 122 -2.57 -2.18 0.47
CA ALA A 122 -3.91 -1.71 0.08
C ALA A 122 -4.01 -1.37 -1.41
N ARG A 123 -2.93 -0.82 -2.00
CA ARG A 123 -2.81 -0.55 -3.45
C ARG A 123 -1.37 -0.68 -3.90
N ALA A 124 -1.10 -1.59 -4.83
CA ALA A 124 0.22 -1.79 -5.41
C ALA A 124 0.53 -0.72 -6.48
N GLY A 125 0.86 0.50 -6.07
CA GLY A 125 1.25 1.59 -6.97
C GLY A 125 2.46 2.36 -6.47
N HIS A 126 3.11 3.12 -7.36
CA HIS A 126 4.33 3.91 -7.08
C HIS A 126 4.12 4.94 -5.96
N THR A 127 2.93 5.53 -5.88
CA THR A 127 2.54 6.44 -4.79
C THR A 127 2.67 5.78 -3.42
N GLU A 128 2.03 4.62 -3.23
CA GLU A 128 2.11 3.89 -1.97
C GLU A 128 3.52 3.36 -1.69
N ALA A 129 4.20 2.84 -2.72
CA ALA A 129 5.51 2.23 -2.57
C ALA A 129 6.58 3.24 -2.14
N SER A 130 6.54 4.45 -2.69
CA SER A 130 7.49 5.52 -2.32
C SER A 130 7.31 5.97 -0.86
N VAL A 131 6.07 6.14 -0.40
CA VAL A 131 5.76 6.47 1.01
C VAL A 131 6.16 5.34 1.96
N ASP A 132 5.89 4.09 1.59
CA ASP A 132 6.22 2.92 2.42
C ASP A 132 7.73 2.73 2.56
N ILE A 133 8.50 2.89 1.48
CA ILE A 133 9.97 2.81 1.54
C ILE A 133 10.54 3.92 2.41
N ALA A 134 10.00 5.15 2.32
CA ALA A 134 10.43 6.24 3.19
C ALA A 134 10.19 5.91 4.68
N LYS A 135 9.03 5.33 5.01
CA LYS A 135 8.73 4.85 6.37
C LYS A 135 9.67 3.73 6.82
N LEU A 136 9.93 2.74 5.97
CA LEU A 136 10.85 1.64 6.26
C LEU A 136 12.30 2.12 6.47
N ALA A 137 12.67 3.23 5.83
CA ALA A 137 13.96 3.89 6.03
C ALA A 137 14.01 4.81 7.28
N GLY A 138 12.92 4.91 8.05
CA GLY A 138 12.82 5.79 9.23
C GLY A 138 12.76 7.28 8.88
N LEU A 139 12.32 7.62 7.67
CA LEU A 139 12.27 8.98 7.15
C LEU A 139 10.84 9.55 7.19
N ASN A 140 10.70 10.84 6.87
CA ASN A 140 9.40 11.47 6.63
C ASN A 140 8.58 10.62 5.63
N PRO A 141 7.28 10.35 5.89
CA PRO A 141 6.45 9.46 5.08
C PRO A 141 6.01 10.08 3.75
N SER A 142 6.99 10.43 2.91
CA SER A 142 6.79 11.08 1.62
C SER A 142 7.88 10.71 0.63
N GLY A 143 7.53 10.72 -0.66
CA GLY A 143 8.45 10.40 -1.75
C GLY A 143 8.21 11.31 -2.95
N VAL A 144 9.27 11.59 -3.70
CA VAL A 144 9.17 12.22 -5.02
C VAL A 144 9.33 11.13 -6.05
N ILE A 145 8.38 11.07 -6.99
CA ILE A 145 8.36 10.09 -8.07
C ILE A 145 8.33 10.78 -9.43
N CYS A 146 8.90 10.14 -10.45
CA CYS A 146 8.90 10.63 -11.83
C CYS A 146 9.06 9.43 -12.76
N GLU A 147 8.10 9.23 -13.66
CA GLU A 147 8.14 8.14 -14.63
C GLU A 147 9.36 8.30 -15.57
N ILE A 148 9.93 7.18 -16.01
CA ILE A 148 11.09 7.15 -16.91
C ILE A 148 10.63 6.94 -18.35
N MET A 149 10.96 7.90 -19.21
CA MET A 149 10.72 7.83 -20.64
C MET A 149 12.02 7.59 -21.42
N ASN A 150 11.93 6.79 -22.47
CA ASN A 150 12.98 6.63 -23.48
C ASN A 150 13.22 7.94 -24.24
N GLU A 151 14.32 8.01 -24.99
CA GLU A 151 14.70 9.21 -25.72
C GLU A 151 13.69 9.60 -26.82
N ASP A 152 13.01 8.61 -27.37
CA ASP A 152 11.96 8.75 -28.39
C ASP A 152 10.58 9.13 -27.80
N GLY A 153 10.49 9.29 -26.48
CA GLY A 153 9.26 9.63 -25.77
C GLY A 153 8.35 8.44 -25.45
N THR A 154 8.75 7.20 -25.76
CA THR A 154 8.05 6.01 -25.28
C THR A 154 8.34 5.75 -23.81
N MET A 155 7.47 5.02 -23.11
CA MET A 155 7.72 4.63 -21.72
C MET A 155 8.80 3.55 -21.64
N ALA A 156 9.78 3.74 -20.75
CA ALA A 156 10.86 2.77 -20.55
C ALA A 156 10.31 1.49 -19.88
N ARG A 157 10.60 0.34 -20.47
CA ARG A 157 10.19 -0.98 -19.94
C ARG A 157 11.36 -1.64 -19.20
N LEU A 158 11.11 -2.75 -18.50
CA LEU A 158 12.11 -3.41 -17.65
C LEU A 158 13.51 -3.57 -18.31
N PRO A 159 13.66 -4.00 -19.58
CA PRO A 159 14.97 -4.08 -20.22
C PRO A 159 15.68 -2.72 -20.37
N ASP A 160 14.93 -1.65 -20.64
CA ASP A 160 15.45 -0.29 -20.74
C ASP A 160 15.81 0.25 -19.35
N LEU A 161 14.97 -0.04 -18.35
CA LEU A 161 15.16 0.36 -16.96
C LEU A 161 16.41 -0.27 -16.34
N ILE A 162 16.74 -1.53 -16.69
CA ILE A 162 17.98 -2.17 -16.26
C ILE A 162 19.20 -1.42 -16.82
N LYS A 163 19.21 -1.11 -18.12
CA LYS A 163 20.29 -0.34 -18.76
C LYS A 163 20.40 1.07 -18.17
N PHE A 164 19.27 1.71 -17.91
CA PHE A 164 19.20 3.03 -17.28
C PHE A 164 19.78 2.98 -15.86
N ALA A 165 19.40 1.97 -15.07
CA ALA A 165 19.88 1.77 -13.72
C ALA A 165 21.41 1.59 -13.69
N GLU A 166 21.97 0.78 -14.59
CA GLU A 166 23.42 0.61 -14.73
C GLU A 166 24.12 1.92 -15.11
N LYS A 167 23.62 2.60 -16.15
CA LYS A 167 24.18 3.87 -16.65
C LYS A 167 24.27 4.94 -15.55
N HIS A 168 23.25 5.02 -14.69
CA HIS A 168 23.16 6.03 -13.64
C HIS A 168 23.50 5.49 -12.25
N SER A 169 24.01 4.25 -12.15
CA SER A 169 24.37 3.59 -10.89
C SER A 169 23.23 3.58 -9.85
N LEU A 170 21.99 3.38 -10.31
CA LEU A 170 20.79 3.30 -9.50
C LEU A 170 20.45 1.84 -9.17
N LYS A 171 19.86 1.62 -8.00
CA LYS A 171 19.23 0.34 -7.66
C LYS A 171 17.85 0.27 -8.29
N ILE A 172 17.40 -0.93 -8.61
CA ILE A 172 16.07 -1.23 -9.13
C ILE A 172 15.40 -2.26 -8.22
N ALA A 173 14.10 -2.09 -7.96
CA ALA A 173 13.30 -3.02 -7.17
C ALA A 173 11.86 -3.08 -7.72
N THR A 174 11.14 -4.14 -7.37
CA THR A 174 9.74 -4.30 -7.76
C THR A 174 8.81 -3.99 -6.59
N ILE A 175 7.61 -3.45 -6.88
CA ILE A 175 6.57 -3.27 -5.85
C ILE A 175 6.13 -4.63 -5.30
N ALA A 176 6.16 -5.69 -6.10
CA ALA A 176 5.88 -7.06 -5.66
C ALA A 176 6.86 -7.53 -4.57
N ASP A 177 8.15 -7.25 -4.72
CA ASP A 177 9.16 -7.57 -3.71
C ASP A 177 8.97 -6.74 -2.44
N LEU A 178 8.57 -5.47 -2.55
CA LEU A 178 8.22 -4.65 -1.40
C LEU A 178 7.01 -5.21 -0.65
N ILE A 179 5.96 -5.64 -1.36
CA ILE A 179 4.79 -6.29 -0.77
C ILE A 179 5.21 -7.56 -0.02
N LYS A 180 6.04 -8.40 -0.63
CA LYS A 180 6.58 -9.61 -0.02
C LYS A 180 7.40 -9.28 1.23
N TYR A 181 8.27 -8.28 1.14
CA TYR A 181 9.09 -7.81 2.25
C TYR A 181 8.23 -7.35 3.43
N ARG A 182 7.24 -6.49 3.21
CA ARG A 182 6.35 -6.00 4.28
C ARG A 182 5.55 -7.15 4.92
N ARG A 183 5.05 -8.11 4.13
CA ARG A 183 4.31 -9.28 4.66
C ARG A 183 5.13 -10.18 5.57
N VAL A 184 6.44 -10.29 5.33
CA VAL A 184 7.33 -11.13 6.13
C VAL A 184 7.85 -10.40 7.37
N ASN A 185 8.10 -9.09 7.26
CA ASN A 185 8.82 -8.33 8.29
C ASN A 185 7.90 -7.50 9.21
N GLU A 186 6.64 -7.28 8.84
CA GLU A 186 5.71 -6.48 9.63
C GLU A 186 4.60 -7.31 10.28
N LYS A 187 4.22 -6.93 11.50
CA LYS A 187 3.03 -7.47 12.17
C LYS A 187 1.79 -6.71 11.68
N LEU A 188 1.17 -7.25 10.64
CA LEU A 188 0.02 -6.66 9.94
C LEU A 188 -1.34 -6.91 10.62
N VAL A 189 -1.37 -7.77 11.63
CA VAL A 189 -2.57 -8.07 12.42
C VAL A 189 -2.28 -7.94 13.91
N GLU A 190 -3.26 -7.47 14.68
CA GLU A 190 -3.21 -7.37 16.13
C GLU A 190 -4.30 -8.21 16.77
N LYS A 191 -3.97 -8.95 17.83
CA LYS A 191 -4.99 -9.69 18.59
C LYS A 191 -5.74 -8.69 19.46
N ILE A 192 -7.05 -8.55 19.23
CA ILE A 192 -7.91 -7.59 19.94
C ILE A 192 -8.77 -8.26 21.02
N SER A 193 -9.05 -9.55 20.88
CA SER A 193 -9.89 -10.29 21.83
C SER A 193 -9.58 -11.78 21.82
N GLU A 194 -9.95 -12.45 22.90
CA GLU A 194 -9.83 -13.89 23.10
C GLU A 194 -11.02 -14.39 23.89
N THR A 195 -11.65 -15.48 23.44
CA THR A 195 -12.77 -16.10 24.14
C THR A 195 -12.76 -17.63 23.98
N GLN A 196 -13.31 -18.34 24.95
CA GLN A 196 -13.52 -19.78 24.86
C GLN A 196 -14.91 -20.04 24.26
N LEU A 197 -14.97 -20.90 23.25
CA LEU A 197 -16.19 -21.30 22.58
C LEU A 197 -16.41 -22.80 22.77
N GLU A 198 -17.63 -23.18 23.10
CA GLU A 198 -18.10 -24.56 23.00
C GLU A 198 -18.98 -24.68 21.76
N ILE A 199 -18.51 -25.42 20.76
CA ILE A 199 -19.25 -25.62 19.51
C ILE A 199 -19.94 -26.98 19.60
N SER A 200 -21.27 -27.00 19.50
CA SER A 200 -22.11 -28.17 19.85
C SER A 200 -21.65 -29.50 19.26
N SER A 201 -21.12 -29.52 18.03
CA SER A 201 -20.65 -30.73 17.34
C SER A 201 -19.12 -30.97 17.40
N TYR A 202 -18.35 -30.00 17.91
CA TYR A 202 -16.89 -30.00 17.81
C TYR A 202 -16.17 -29.67 19.14
N GLY A 203 -16.93 -29.48 20.22
CA GLY A 203 -16.44 -29.21 21.56
C GLY A 203 -15.72 -27.86 21.67
N HIS A 204 -14.77 -27.79 22.60
CA HIS A 204 -14.11 -26.56 23.02
C HIS A 204 -13.08 -26.06 21.99
N PHE A 205 -13.08 -24.76 21.71
CA PHE A 205 -12.09 -24.02 20.93
C PHE A 205 -11.77 -22.69 21.63
N THR A 206 -10.54 -22.21 21.49
CA THR A 206 -10.19 -20.84 21.83
C THR A 206 -10.28 -19.99 20.57
N ALA A 207 -11.14 -18.98 20.56
CA ALA A 207 -11.25 -18.02 19.49
C ALA A 207 -10.37 -16.79 19.78
N HIS A 208 -9.39 -16.54 18.92
CA HIS A 208 -8.64 -15.30 18.92
C HIS A 208 -9.14 -14.40 17.80
N ILE A 209 -9.54 -13.17 18.14
CA ILE A 209 -9.96 -12.17 17.17
C ILE A 209 -8.75 -11.30 16.83
N TYR A 210 -8.43 -11.23 15.54
CA TYR A 210 -7.35 -10.44 14.99
C TYR A 210 -7.92 -9.30 14.14
N LYS A 211 -7.47 -8.07 14.39
CA LYS A 211 -7.77 -6.92 13.56
C LYS A 211 -6.63 -6.65 12.59
N SER A 212 -6.95 -6.50 11.32
CA SER A 212 -6.02 -6.09 10.27
C SER A 212 -5.71 -4.60 10.41
N LYS A 213 -4.42 -4.25 10.43
CA LYS A 213 -3.95 -2.85 10.44
C LYS A 213 -4.07 -2.16 9.08
N ILE A 214 -4.43 -2.91 8.04
CA ILE A 214 -4.47 -2.42 6.66
C ILE A 214 -5.85 -1.88 6.33
N ASP A 215 -6.89 -2.66 6.63
CA ASP A 215 -8.28 -2.39 6.24
C ASP A 215 -9.26 -2.44 7.41
N ASN A 216 -8.77 -2.58 8.64
CA ASN A 216 -9.56 -2.73 9.87
C ASN A 216 -10.50 -3.95 9.87
N SER A 217 -10.33 -4.89 8.95
CA SER A 217 -11.13 -6.13 8.95
C SER A 217 -10.78 -6.98 10.17
N GLU A 218 -11.78 -7.69 10.68
CA GLU A 218 -11.61 -8.63 11.79
C GLU A 218 -11.60 -10.06 11.25
N HIS A 219 -10.67 -10.86 11.75
CA HIS A 219 -10.49 -12.26 11.39
C HIS A 219 -10.46 -13.10 12.66
N ILE A 220 -10.90 -14.35 12.57
CA ILE A 220 -11.01 -15.22 13.73
C ILE A 220 -10.08 -16.41 13.52
N ALA A 221 -9.21 -16.68 14.49
CA ALA A 221 -8.45 -17.93 14.57
C ALA A 221 -9.05 -18.80 15.68
N LEU A 222 -9.69 -19.91 15.29
CA LEU A 222 -10.24 -20.91 16.19
C LEU A 222 -9.19 -21.98 16.43
N ILE A 223 -8.72 -22.10 17.68
CA ILE A 223 -7.64 -23.00 18.08
C ILE A 223 -8.20 -24.13 18.91
N LYS A 224 -7.82 -25.36 18.56
CA LYS A 224 -8.08 -26.57 19.35
C LYS A 224 -6.78 -26.98 20.05
N GLY A 225 -6.85 -27.23 21.35
CA GLY A 225 -5.72 -27.71 22.16
C GLY A 225 -4.54 -26.73 22.21
N ASP A 226 -3.39 -27.21 22.71
CA ASP A 226 -2.13 -26.45 22.67
C ASP A 226 -1.37 -26.72 21.38
N ILE A 227 -1.15 -25.68 20.59
CA ILE A 227 -0.46 -25.73 19.29
C ILE A 227 0.96 -25.13 19.34
N LYS A 228 1.39 -24.57 20.47
CA LYS A 228 2.64 -23.82 20.56
C LYS A 228 3.85 -24.75 20.39
N GLY A 229 4.74 -24.40 19.48
CA GLY A 229 5.97 -25.18 19.21
C GLY A 229 5.76 -26.52 18.51
N LYS A 230 4.53 -26.88 18.16
CA LYS A 230 4.22 -28.13 17.44
C LYS A 230 4.43 -27.97 15.94
N LYS A 231 4.92 -29.03 15.30
CA LYS A 231 5.07 -29.13 13.84
C LYS A 231 3.95 -30.00 13.26
N ASN A 232 3.57 -29.74 12.00
CA ASN A 232 2.59 -30.53 11.26
C ASN A 232 1.19 -30.64 11.90
N ILE A 233 0.71 -29.56 12.52
CA ILE A 233 -0.68 -29.47 12.98
C ILE A 233 -1.63 -29.16 11.80
N PRO A 234 -2.87 -29.68 11.79
CA PRO A 234 -3.84 -29.32 10.77
C PRO A 234 -4.22 -27.84 10.90
N VAL A 235 -4.05 -27.09 9.81
CA VAL A 235 -4.44 -25.69 9.70
C VAL A 235 -5.33 -25.51 8.49
N ARG A 236 -6.49 -24.87 8.70
CA ARG A 236 -7.41 -24.47 7.64
C ARG A 236 -7.43 -22.94 7.52
N MET A 237 -6.91 -22.41 6.42
CA MET A 237 -7.22 -21.04 6.01
C MET A 237 -8.57 -21.06 5.27
N HIS A 238 -9.59 -20.43 5.82
CA HIS A 238 -10.95 -20.44 5.28
C HIS A 238 -11.42 -19.02 4.98
N GLN A 239 -11.72 -18.75 3.72
CA GLN A 239 -12.40 -17.52 3.35
C GLN A 239 -13.91 -17.71 3.57
N LEU A 240 -14.50 -16.88 4.43
CA LEU A 240 -15.93 -16.93 4.74
C LEU A 240 -16.76 -16.72 3.46
N ASP A 241 -17.70 -17.63 3.22
CA ASP A 241 -18.61 -17.59 2.09
C ASP A 241 -20.05 -17.76 2.59
N PHE A 242 -20.87 -16.72 2.41
CA PHE A 242 -22.23 -16.71 2.96
C PHE A 242 -23.11 -17.83 2.38
N MET A 243 -22.93 -18.16 1.09
CA MET A 243 -23.75 -19.15 0.40
C MET A 243 -23.43 -20.57 0.87
N SER A 244 -22.16 -20.91 1.07
CA SER A 244 -21.76 -22.24 1.54
C SER A 244 -21.79 -22.39 3.05
N ASP A 245 -21.35 -21.39 3.81
CA ASP A 245 -21.08 -21.53 5.25
C ASP A 245 -22.28 -21.17 6.12
N ILE A 246 -23.20 -20.34 5.61
CA ILE A 246 -24.40 -19.89 6.36
C ILE A 246 -25.68 -20.47 5.75
N LEU A 247 -25.84 -20.38 4.43
CA LEU A 247 -27.05 -20.86 3.74
C LEU A 247 -26.98 -22.34 3.32
N GLU A 248 -25.80 -22.98 3.43
CA GLU A 248 -25.57 -24.39 3.08
C GLU A 248 -26.07 -24.77 1.67
N VAL A 249 -25.93 -23.86 0.70
CA VAL A 249 -26.44 -24.06 -0.67
C VAL A 249 -25.78 -25.30 -1.29
N LYS A 250 -26.60 -26.32 -1.56
CA LYS A 250 -26.16 -27.64 -2.05
C LYS A 250 -25.29 -27.59 -3.31
N ASN A 251 -25.56 -26.63 -4.19
CA ASN A 251 -24.83 -26.49 -5.46
C ASN A 251 -23.58 -25.61 -5.35
N SER A 252 -23.22 -25.14 -4.15
CA SER A 252 -21.97 -24.40 -3.95
C SER A 252 -20.78 -25.36 -3.90
N PRO A 253 -19.71 -25.14 -4.68
CA PRO A 253 -18.54 -26.01 -4.70
C PRO A 253 -17.79 -26.05 -3.36
N LYS A 254 -18.06 -25.11 -2.44
CA LYS A 254 -17.45 -25.01 -1.12
C LYS A 254 -18.33 -25.56 0.01
N ASN A 255 -19.52 -26.08 -0.31
CA ASN A 255 -20.45 -26.56 0.71
C ASN A 255 -19.82 -27.67 1.58
N GLY A 256 -20.04 -27.61 2.89
CA GLY A 256 -19.53 -28.58 3.86
C GLY A 256 -18.03 -28.52 4.14
N VAL A 257 -17.25 -27.68 3.44
CA VAL A 257 -15.79 -27.61 3.62
C VAL A 257 -15.42 -27.10 5.02
N LEU A 258 -16.13 -26.11 5.54
CA LEU A 258 -15.91 -25.60 6.89
C LEU A 258 -16.23 -26.66 7.95
N ALA A 259 -17.39 -27.32 7.84
CA ALA A 259 -17.81 -28.39 8.75
C ALA A 259 -16.82 -29.57 8.75
N SER A 260 -16.36 -30.00 7.57
CA SER A 260 -15.33 -31.04 7.45
C SER A 260 -14.01 -30.62 8.10
N SER A 261 -13.61 -29.35 7.97
CA SER A 261 -12.41 -28.82 8.62
C SER A 261 -12.51 -28.87 10.15
N PHE A 262 -13.68 -28.55 10.71
CA PHE A 262 -13.94 -28.72 12.13
C PHE A 262 -13.83 -30.17 12.58
N GLN A 263 -14.39 -31.12 11.82
CA GLN A 263 -14.29 -32.55 12.13
C GLN A 263 -12.83 -33.02 12.15
N VAL A 264 -12.05 -32.69 11.12
CA VAL A 264 -10.63 -33.08 11.02
C VAL A 264 -9.84 -32.56 12.21
N ILE A 265 -10.00 -31.28 12.55
CA ILE A 265 -9.26 -30.65 13.66
C ILE A 265 -9.73 -31.16 15.01
N ASN A 266 -11.03 -31.42 15.18
CA ASN A 266 -11.54 -31.99 16.41
C ASN A 266 -11.02 -33.43 16.63
N ASN A 267 -11.01 -34.25 15.58
CA ASN A 267 -10.47 -35.62 15.64
C ASN A 267 -8.97 -35.65 15.94
N ALA A 268 -8.22 -34.66 15.44
CA ALA A 268 -6.80 -34.50 15.76
C ALA A 268 -6.55 -34.02 17.20
N GLY A 269 -7.55 -33.44 17.88
CA GLY A 269 -7.44 -32.86 19.22
C GLY A 269 -6.60 -31.57 19.30
N GLN A 270 -5.99 -31.17 18.18
CA GLN A 270 -5.15 -29.99 18.06
C GLN A 270 -5.19 -29.43 16.64
N GLY A 271 -5.18 -28.11 16.49
CA GLY A 271 -5.14 -27.47 15.17
C GLY A 271 -5.73 -26.07 15.18
N ALA A 272 -5.82 -25.47 13.98
CA ALA A 272 -6.33 -24.11 13.82
C ALA A 272 -7.23 -23.96 12.59
N ILE A 273 -8.35 -23.25 12.74
CA ILE A 273 -9.15 -22.74 11.62
C ILE A 273 -9.05 -21.22 11.65
N VAL A 274 -8.48 -20.63 10.60
CA VAL A 274 -8.42 -19.18 10.44
C VAL A 274 -9.52 -18.78 9.46
N ILE A 275 -10.53 -18.10 9.97
CA ILE A 275 -11.65 -17.56 9.19
C ILE A 275 -11.31 -16.13 8.81
N LEU A 276 -11.13 -15.92 7.50
CA LEU A 276 -10.94 -14.61 6.89
C LEU A 276 -12.33 -14.04 6.57
N ALA A 277 -12.81 -13.14 7.41
CA ALA A 277 -14.03 -12.40 7.11
C ALA A 277 -13.73 -11.34 6.05
N LYS A 278 -14.46 -11.37 4.93
CA LYS A 278 -14.39 -10.31 3.94
C LYS A 278 -15.42 -9.25 4.31
N THR A 279 -14.99 -8.15 4.92
CA THR A 279 -15.86 -7.00 5.15
C THR A 279 -16.07 -6.27 3.82
N SER A 280 -17.00 -6.73 2.98
CA SER A 280 -17.58 -5.81 2.01
C SER A 280 -18.44 -4.82 2.79
N LYS A 281 -18.14 -3.52 2.72
CA LYS A 281 -19.09 -2.48 3.16
C LYS A 281 -20.35 -2.61 2.32
N GLN A 282 -21.30 -3.43 2.76
CA GLN A 282 -22.65 -3.43 2.22
C GLN A 282 -23.39 -2.32 2.96
N PHE A 283 -23.42 -1.14 2.34
CA PHE A 283 -24.40 -0.14 2.72
C PHE A 283 -25.77 -0.65 2.29
N ILE A 284 -26.72 -0.63 3.21
CA ILE A 284 -28.13 -0.59 2.85
C ILE A 284 -28.41 0.88 2.54
N THR A 285 -28.60 1.20 1.25
CA THR A 285 -29.24 2.46 0.83
C THR A 285 -30.73 2.39 1.08
#